data_AF-A0A227J7F2-F1
#
_entry.id   AF-A0A227J7F2-F1
#
_cell.length_a   1.000
_cell.length_b   1.000
_cell.length_c   1.000
_cell.angle_alpha   90.00
_cell.angle_beta   90.00
_cell.angle_gamma   90.00
#
_symmetry.space_group_name_H-M   'P 1'
#
loop_
_entity.id
_entity.type
_entity.pdbx_description
1 polymer ?
#
loop_
_entity_poly.entity_id
_entity_poly.type
_entity_poly.pdbx_seq_one_letter_code
_entity_poly.pdbx_strand_id
1 'polypeptide(L)'
;FLLQWEMGQYDGLRVLGSYSETPYFWNQSSLSAYHPREDALVSGDLSKYENLVTRETFKLELKYTPHTPWKPYASMKHERKEGTTSLYSSTIPGYANAPGFIPKAVDHETLNTQVGVSYIEDLWLVDIAYRGSFF
;
A
#
# COMPACT_ATOMS: atom_id res chain seq x y z
N PHE A 1 -4.34 1.01 -12.61
CA PHE A 1 -4.34 -0.22 -13.44
C PHE A 1 -4.68 -1.42 -12.56
N LEU A 2 -5.40 -2.42 -13.08
CA LEU A 2 -5.72 -3.66 -12.35
C LEU A 2 -5.55 -4.85 -13.30
N LEU A 3 -4.75 -5.83 -12.87
CA LEU A 3 -4.60 -7.13 -13.50
C LEU A 3 -4.99 -8.19 -12.47
N GLN A 4 -5.92 -9.06 -12.84
CA GLN A 4 -6.34 -10.16 -11.99
C GLN A 4 -6.34 -11.45 -12.79
N TRP A 5 -5.86 -12.51 -12.14
CA TRP A 5 -5.81 -13.83 -12.70
C TRP A 5 -6.22 -14.86 -11.65
N GLU A 6 -6.90 -15.88 -12.13
CA GLU A 6 -7.38 -16.97 -11.33
C GLU A 6 -7.15 -18.28 -12.07
N MET A 7 -6.64 -19.28 -11.36
CA MET A 7 -6.48 -20.64 -11.87
C MET A 7 -6.95 -21.67 -10.86
N GLY A 8 -7.32 -22.84 -11.36
CA GLY A 8 -7.66 -24.01 -10.56
C GLY A 8 -9.11 -24.44 -10.68
N GLN A 9 -9.56 -25.24 -9.72
CA GLN A 9 -10.91 -25.78 -9.66
C GLN A 9 -11.65 -25.22 -8.45
N TYR A 10 -12.95 -24.92 -8.62
CA TYR A 10 -13.79 -24.44 -7.52
C TYR A 10 -13.94 -25.49 -6.41
N ASP A 11 -14.05 -26.76 -6.79
CA ASP A 11 -14.09 -27.93 -5.89
C ASP A 11 -12.69 -28.54 -5.71
N GLY A 12 -11.70 -27.68 -5.46
CA GLY A 12 -10.32 -28.12 -5.32
C GLY A 12 -9.39 -26.97 -4.95
N LEU A 13 -8.20 -26.96 -5.55
CA LEU A 13 -7.23 -25.91 -5.36
C LEU A 13 -7.56 -24.72 -6.26
N ARG A 14 -7.64 -23.53 -5.67
CA ARG A 14 -7.80 -22.25 -6.36
C ARG A 14 -6.68 -21.31 -5.98
N VAL A 15 -6.03 -20.72 -6.98
CA VAL A 15 -5.02 -19.69 -6.82
C VAL A 15 -5.53 -18.41 -7.48
N LEU A 16 -5.50 -17.30 -6.75
CA LEU A 16 -5.87 -15.98 -7.25
C LEU A 16 -4.68 -15.04 -7.09
N GLY A 17 -4.21 -14.49 -8.20
CA GLY A 17 -3.20 -13.45 -8.23
C GLY A 17 -3.84 -12.14 -8.67
N SER A 18 -3.53 -11.03 -8.01
CA SER A 18 -3.90 -9.71 -8.51
C SER A 18 -2.78 -8.71 -8.32
N TYR A 19 -2.61 -7.86 -9.32
CA TYR A 19 -1.72 -6.71 -9.28
C TYR A 19 -2.54 -5.45 -9.54
N SER A 20 -2.38 -4.43 -8.72
CA SER A 20 -3.05 -3.15 -8.93
C SER A 20 -2.12 -1.98 -8.65
N GLU A 21 -2.19 -0.97 -9.51
CA GLU A 21 -1.55 0.31 -9.33
C GLU A 21 -2.63 1.38 -9.19
N THR A 22 -2.60 2.11 -8.09
CA THR A 22 -3.52 3.21 -7.82
C THR A 22 -2.71 4.48 -7.58
N PRO A 23 -2.67 5.40 -8.55
CA PRO A 23 -2.11 6.72 -8.30
C PRO A 23 -3.07 7.53 -7.43
N TYR A 24 -2.53 8.23 -6.45
CA TYR A 24 -3.23 9.21 -5.64
C TYR A 24 -2.70 10.59 -5.99
N PHE A 25 -3.53 11.35 -6.71
CA PHE A 25 -3.21 12.71 -7.14
C PHE A 25 -3.75 13.70 -6.12
N TRP A 26 -2.87 14.49 -5.51
CA TRP A 26 -3.29 15.62 -4.67
C TRP A 26 -3.10 16.96 -5.39
N ASN A 27 -1.99 17.16 -6.10
CA ASN A 27 -1.72 18.33 -6.96
C ASN A 27 -0.52 18.06 -7.89
N GLN A 28 -0.63 18.38 -9.19
CA GLN A 28 0.41 18.14 -10.20
C GLN A 28 1.53 19.19 -10.20
N SER A 29 1.36 20.33 -9.52
CA SER A 29 2.43 21.33 -9.41
C SER A 29 2.33 22.08 -8.09
N SER A 30 3.20 21.72 -7.14
CA SER A 30 3.38 22.48 -5.90
C SER A 30 4.74 23.17 -5.92
N LEU A 31 4.82 24.35 -5.29
CA LEU A 31 6.05 25.13 -5.20
C LEU A 31 6.63 25.02 -3.78
N SER A 32 7.94 24.78 -3.68
CA SER A 32 8.66 24.69 -2.41
C SER A 32 10.00 25.43 -2.49
N ALA A 33 10.33 26.16 -1.43
CA ALA A 33 11.67 26.71 -1.21
C ALA A 33 12.65 25.67 -0.62
N TYR A 34 12.14 24.52 -0.18
CA TYR A 34 12.91 23.45 0.45
C TYR A 34 13.27 22.34 -0.55
N HIS A 35 14.54 21.93 -0.53
CA HIS A 35 15.11 20.81 -1.27
C HIS A 35 15.64 19.75 -0.30
N PRO A 36 15.28 18.45 -0.43
CA PRO A 36 15.74 17.40 0.49
C PRO A 36 17.25 17.12 0.46
N ARG A 37 17.99 17.62 -0.54
CA ARG A 37 19.43 17.35 -0.75
C ARG A 37 20.29 18.62 -0.86
N GLU A 38 19.70 19.80 -0.70
CA GLU A 38 20.39 21.10 -0.82
C GLU A 38 19.94 22.03 0.32
N ASP A 39 20.71 23.09 0.56
CA ASP A 39 20.33 24.12 1.52
C ASP A 39 19.00 24.79 1.10
N ALA A 40 18.16 25.13 2.07
CA ALA A 40 16.88 25.78 1.80
C ALA A 40 17.10 27.11 1.05
N LEU A 41 16.34 27.34 -0.03
CA LEU A 41 16.45 28.56 -0.82
C LEU A 41 16.00 29.77 0.02
N VAL A 42 16.96 30.64 0.36
CA VAL A 42 16.71 31.90 1.09
C VAL A 42 16.33 33.03 0.12
N SER A 43 16.58 32.85 -1.18
CA SER A 43 16.24 33.78 -2.26
C SER A 43 16.21 33.06 -3.61
N GLY A 44 15.33 33.47 -4.53
CA GLY A 44 15.22 32.89 -5.87
C GLY A 44 13.84 32.29 -6.16
N ASP A 45 13.70 31.66 -7.33
CA ASP A 45 12.46 31.03 -7.75
C ASP A 45 12.18 29.76 -6.95
N LEU A 46 10.91 29.54 -6.60
CA LEU A 46 10.47 28.32 -5.92
C LEU A 46 10.59 27.12 -6.87
N SER A 47 11.08 26.01 -6.34
CA SER A 47 11.17 24.77 -7.09
C SER A 47 9.80 24.09 -7.19
N LYS A 48 9.51 23.54 -8.38
CA LYS A 48 8.32 22.70 -8.58
C LYS A 48 8.60 21.29 -8.05
N TYR A 49 7.65 20.74 -7.31
CA TYR A 49 7.60 19.32 -6.99
C TYR A 49 6.22 18.75 -7.29
N GLU A 50 6.19 17.48 -7.68
CA GLU A 50 4.98 16.73 -7.95
C GLU A 50 4.49 16.09 -6.65
N ASN A 51 3.27 16.45 -6.22
CA ASN A 51 2.62 15.83 -5.07
C ASN A 51 1.81 14.63 -5.57
N LEU A 52 2.55 13.59 -5.94
CA LEU A 52 2.06 12.34 -6.48
C LEU A 52 2.51 11.21 -5.57
N VAL A 53 1.56 10.34 -5.20
CA VAL A 53 1.85 9.11 -4.49
C VAL A 53 1.23 7.96 -5.25
N THR A 54 2.05 6.98 -5.64
CA THR A 54 1.59 5.76 -6.29
C THR A 54 1.55 4.64 -5.26
N ARG A 55 0.44 3.90 -5.27
CA ARG A 55 0.30 2.66 -4.50
C ARG A 55 0.31 1.48 -5.45
N GLU A 56 1.31 0.64 -5.33
CA GLU A 56 1.40 -0.66 -5.99
C GLU A 56 0.96 -1.72 -5.00
N THR A 57 0.16 -2.67 -5.44
CA THR A 57 -0.33 -3.76 -4.60
C THR A 57 -0.28 -5.06 -5.38
N PHE A 58 0.45 -6.02 -4.82
CA PHE A 58 0.48 -7.39 -5.28
C PHE A 58 -0.21 -8.27 -4.25
N LYS A 59 -1.12 -9.12 -4.71
CA LYS A 59 -1.89 -10.02 -3.86
C LYS A 59 -1.87 -11.42 -4.43
N LEU A 60 -1.68 -12.39 -3.55
CA LEU A 60 -1.76 -13.81 -3.86
C LEU A 60 -2.66 -14.47 -2.82
N GLU A 61 -3.70 -15.15 -3.27
CA GLU A 61 -4.56 -15.99 -2.44
C GLU A 61 -4.49 -17.44 -2.91
N LEU A 62 -4.48 -18.34 -1.94
CA LEU A 62 -4.57 -19.78 -2.10
C LEU A 62 -5.76 -20.27 -1.28
N LYS A 63 -6.68 -21.00 -1.91
CA LYS A 63 -7.83 -21.62 -1.25
C LYS A 63 -7.88 -23.08 -1.67
N TYR A 64 -8.14 -23.97 -0.71
CA TYR A 64 -8.36 -25.38 -0.99
C TYR A 64 -9.73 -25.80 -0.48
N THR A 65 -10.55 -26.31 -1.38
CA THR A 65 -11.93 -26.75 -1.13
C THR A 65 -12.01 -28.27 -1.34
N PRO A 66 -11.56 -29.09 -0.37
CA PRO A 66 -11.75 -30.54 -0.46
C PRO A 66 -13.23 -30.92 -0.30
N HIS A 67 -13.55 -32.21 -0.51
CA HIS A 67 -14.86 -32.77 -0.16
C HIS A 67 -15.10 -32.87 1.36
N THR A 68 -14.17 -32.40 2.19
CA THR A 68 -14.34 -32.33 3.64
C THR A 68 -14.88 -30.94 4.03
N PRO A 69 -15.47 -30.79 5.24
CA PRO A 69 -15.92 -29.50 5.74
C PRO A 69 -14.78 -28.49 5.96
N TRP A 70 -13.52 -28.94 5.98
CA TRP A 70 -12.34 -28.13 6.28
C TRP A 70 -11.79 -27.46 5.02
N LYS A 71 -11.80 -26.14 5.01
CA LYS A 71 -11.35 -25.31 3.89
C LYS A 71 -10.19 -24.43 4.32
N PRO A 72 -8.94 -24.91 4.22
CA PRO A 72 -7.78 -24.11 4.53
C PRO A 72 -7.55 -23.06 3.44
N TYR A 73 -7.06 -21.90 3.86
CA TYR A 73 -6.71 -20.82 2.95
C TYR A 73 -5.51 -20.04 3.47
N ALA A 74 -4.78 -19.44 2.54
CA ALA A 74 -3.68 -18.54 2.81
C ALA A 74 -3.75 -17.37 1.84
N SER A 75 -3.33 -16.19 2.27
CA SER A 75 -3.15 -15.06 1.38
C SER A 75 -2.02 -14.17 1.84
N MET A 76 -1.42 -13.49 0.88
CA MET A 76 -0.50 -12.39 1.11
C MET A 76 -0.89 -11.20 0.26
N LYS A 77 -0.69 -10.01 0.81
CA LYS A 77 -0.84 -8.74 0.11
C LYS A 77 0.40 -7.90 0.41
N HIS A 78 1.24 -7.71 -0.58
CA HIS A 78 2.35 -6.77 -0.54
C HIS A 78 1.88 -5.43 -1.12
N GLU A 79 2.08 -4.35 -0.39
CA GLU A 79 1.74 -2.99 -0.80
C GLU A 79 3.02 -2.15 -0.73
N ARG A 80 3.35 -1.45 -1.82
CA ARG A 80 4.42 -0.46 -1.86
C ARG A 80 3.80 0.90 -2.18
N LYS A 81 4.13 1.89 -1.38
CA LYS A 81 3.61 3.25 -1.50
C LYS A 81 4.79 4.20 -1.64
N GLU A 82 4.91 4.78 -2.83
CA GLU A 82 6.02 5.65 -3.18
C GLU A 82 5.54 7.00 -3.70
N GLY A 83 6.33 8.03 -3.45
CA GLY A 83 6.15 9.34 -4.07
C GLY A 83 6.47 10.47 -3.12
N THR A 84 5.85 11.62 -3.35
CA THR A 84 6.07 12.81 -2.53
C THR A 84 4.74 13.33 -2.03
N THR A 85 4.66 13.59 -0.72
CA THR A 85 3.52 14.24 -0.09
C THR A 85 3.91 15.63 0.43
N SER A 86 2.91 16.47 0.66
CA SER A 86 3.13 17.79 1.26
C SER A 86 2.98 17.69 2.78
N LEU A 87 4.05 17.94 3.52
CA LEU A 87 4.05 17.97 4.98
C LEU A 87 4.00 19.42 5.44
N TYR A 88 2.97 19.79 6.21
CA TYR A 88 3.00 21.04 6.95
C TYR A 88 3.96 20.91 8.13
N SER A 89 4.90 21.83 8.24
CA SER A 89 5.81 21.95 9.37
C SER A 89 5.76 23.37 9.94
N SER A 90 5.74 23.51 11.25
CA SER A 90 5.86 24.80 11.94
C SER A 90 7.29 25.36 11.90
N THR A 91 8.25 24.53 11.52
CA THR A 91 9.68 24.87 11.44
C THR A 91 10.28 24.27 10.17
N ILE A 92 10.97 25.06 9.37
CA ILE A 92 11.68 24.55 8.19
C ILE A 92 13.12 24.19 8.65
N PRO A 93 13.52 22.91 8.59
CA PRO A 93 14.89 22.51 8.96
C PRO A 93 15.92 23.31 8.15
N GLY A 94 16.90 23.92 8.85
CA GLY A 94 17.98 24.68 8.22
C GLY A 94 17.66 26.14 7.86
N TYR A 95 16.44 26.64 8.13
CA TYR A 95 16.06 28.03 7.85
C TYR A 95 15.69 28.81 9.13
N ALA A 96 14.49 28.57 9.68
CA ALA A 96 13.97 29.25 10.87
C ALA A 96 12.65 28.59 11.35
N ASN A 97 12.09 29.11 12.44
CA ASN A 97 10.70 28.86 12.86
C ASN A 97 9.71 29.56 11.93
N ALA A 98 9.72 29.19 10.65
CA ALA A 98 8.79 29.63 9.64
C ALA A 98 7.83 28.47 9.32
N PRO A 99 6.51 28.64 9.48
CA PRO A 99 5.56 27.62 9.09
C PRO A 99 5.50 27.50 7.57
N GLY A 100 5.45 26.28 7.05
CA GLY A 100 5.41 26.04 5.62
C GLY A 100 5.13 24.59 5.24
N PHE A 101 4.79 24.39 3.97
CA PHE A 101 4.66 23.07 3.37
C PHE A 101 6.00 22.65 2.77
N ILE A 102 6.50 21.49 3.18
CA ILE A 102 7.72 20.91 2.64
C ILE A 102 7.42 19.58 1.92
N PRO A 103 8.11 19.27 0.81
CA PRO A 103 8.01 17.98 0.17
C PRO A 103 8.60 16.90 1.09
N LYS A 104 7.80 15.90 1.41
CA LYS A 104 8.21 14.72 2.16
C LYS A 104 8.16 13.50 1.24
N ALA A 105 9.30 12.85 1.06
CA ALA A 105 9.35 11.56 0.39
C ALA A 105 8.54 10.52 1.20
N VAL A 106 7.69 9.79 0.50
CA VAL A 106 6.96 8.63 1.01
C VAL A 106 7.57 7.43 0.31
N ASP A 107 8.10 6.51 1.10
CA ASP A 107 8.55 5.20 0.65
C ASP A 107 8.21 4.23 1.79
N HIS A 108 7.13 3.50 1.61
CA HIS A 108 6.59 2.58 2.58
C HIS A 108 6.27 1.26 1.92
N GLU A 109 6.69 0.18 2.55
CA GLU A 109 6.34 -1.17 2.16
C GLU A 109 5.49 -1.79 3.27
N THR A 110 4.50 -2.58 2.90
CA THR A 110 3.64 -3.24 3.86
C THR A 110 3.30 -4.63 3.36
N LEU A 111 3.62 -5.64 4.16
CA LEU A 111 3.25 -7.02 3.91
C LEU A 111 2.14 -7.43 4.87
N ASN A 112 0.97 -7.72 4.32
CA ASN A 112 -0.13 -8.33 5.06
C ASN A 112 -0.19 -9.82 4.72
N THR A 113 -0.20 -10.66 5.72
CA THR A 113 -0.33 -12.12 5.56
C THR A 113 -1.55 -12.62 6.33
N GLN A 114 -2.21 -13.63 5.78
CA GLN A 114 -3.32 -14.29 6.43
C GLN A 114 -3.23 -15.79 6.16
N VAL A 115 -3.40 -16.59 7.20
CA VAL A 115 -3.52 -18.05 7.08
C VAL A 115 -4.67 -18.47 7.97
N GLY A 116 -5.54 -19.34 7.48
CA GLY A 116 -6.70 -19.76 8.25
C GLY A 116 -7.29 -21.06 7.75
N VAL A 117 -8.25 -21.55 8.51
CA VAL A 117 -9.07 -22.69 8.16
C VAL A 117 -10.51 -22.39 8.53
N SER A 118 -11.40 -22.58 7.55
CA SER A 118 -12.84 -22.51 7.77
C SER A 118 -13.40 -23.92 7.86
N TYR A 119 -14.22 -24.20 8.86
CA TYR A 119 -15.06 -25.39 8.93
C TYR A 119 -16.47 -24.99 8.48
N ILE A 120 -16.99 -25.61 7.42
CA ILE A 120 -18.28 -25.26 6.82
C ILE A 120 -19.16 -26.51 6.72
N GLU A 121 -20.28 -26.52 7.44
CA GLU A 121 -21.37 -27.50 7.33
C GLU A 121 -22.66 -26.80 6.93
N ASP A 122 -23.70 -27.57 6.60
CA ASP A 122 -24.98 -27.07 6.06
C ASP A 122 -25.66 -25.98 6.92
N LEU A 123 -25.46 -26.01 8.24
CA LEU A 123 -26.16 -25.14 9.20
C LEU A 123 -25.23 -24.24 10.03
N TRP A 124 -23.91 -24.43 9.95
CA TRP A 124 -22.97 -23.64 10.76
C TRP A 124 -21.58 -23.55 10.13
N LEU A 125 -20.88 -22.47 10.48
CA LEU A 125 -19.53 -22.17 10.01
C LEU A 125 -18.68 -21.68 11.18
N VAL A 126 -17.44 -22.16 11.26
CA VAL A 126 -16.41 -21.64 12.17
C VAL A 126 -15.18 -21.28 11.35
N ASP A 127 -14.62 -20.09 11.57
CA ASP A 127 -13.39 -19.64 10.92
C ASP A 127 -12.34 -19.30 11.96
N ILE A 128 -11.14 -19.88 11.81
CA ILE A 128 -9.98 -19.54 12.61
C ILE A 128 -8.90 -19.04 11.67
N ALA A 129 -8.42 -17.82 11.91
CA ALA A 129 -7.42 -17.19 11.06
C ALA A 129 -6.37 -16.44 11.89
N TYR A 130 -5.13 -16.56 11.47
CA TYR A 130 -4.03 -15.70 11.88
C TYR A 130 -3.83 -14.59 10.84
N ARG A 131 -3.68 -13.35 11.30
CA ARG A 131 -3.44 -12.18 10.44
C ARG A 131 -2.22 -11.42 10.95
N GLY A 132 -1.24 -11.24 10.07
CA GLY A 132 -0.05 -10.43 10.31
C GLY A 132 -0.05 -9.20 9.41
N SER A 133 0.42 -8.07 9.94
CA SER A 133 0.68 -6.86 9.18
C SER A 133 2.06 -6.34 9.57
N PHE A 134 2.94 -6.20 8.59
CA PHE A 134 4.32 -5.79 8.76
C PHE A 134 4.54 -4.53 7.92
N PHE A 135 4.94 -3.44 8.56
CA PHE A 135 5.23 -2.14 7.98
C PHE A 135 6.71 -1.81 8.15
#